data_AF-A0A4Q4UQK9-F1
#
_entry.id   AF-A0A4Q4UQK9-F1
#
_cell.length_a   1.000
_cell.length_b   1.000
_cell.length_c   1.000
_cell.angle_alpha   90.00
_cell.angle_beta   90.00
_cell.angle_gamma   90.00
#
_symmetry.space_group_name_H-M   'P 1'
#
loop_
_entity.id
_entity.type
_entity.pdbx_description
1 polymer ?
#
loop_
_entity_poly.entity_id
_entity_poly.type
_entity_poly.pdbx_seq_one_letter_code
_entity_poly.pdbx_strand_id
1 'polypeptide(L)'
;MTTTSSASQQQPKPPSSRLSYPHGTDRSALYDKVSKNASPPTFRKHGGGLRPDGHPRDSSAMSFVLLTESQLAPPRLGTSSKEQQQSSPKPRRPSSSAGQRDDERQAQPHEAERINKLFEILSARSDIDHPICVECTEMLVDGLQKRLEATARERDAYAGFLKQVQADVPSEEDIAESEQALAKAREEEEDSMNELLRLEDEKAALDREIAALEEESEILDAEEEEFWRERNAFATKLSEFQNEKDSINAKFEHDSQLLTKLQRANVYNDTFSIHHDGNFATINGLRLGRLSTKPVDWPEINAAWGQALLLVVTVADKLGYKFEGYEPLPMGSTSKIISYEYPSPASSRLGGMQHRSGPPPAPKKSVLELYSSGDITSHLPWNRKFDRGMIAFLELVRQLGAFVHQQTRAEAERSSGGGEHASNPSTPLALPYRIEGDKIGDDRIGHFSIKLGLANNEEGWTKACKFALTCCKFLIAHASNVSHVTNGR
;
A
#
# COMPACT_ATOMS: atom_id res chain seq x y z
N MET A 1 -50.78 -3.57 35.04
CA MET A 1 -51.15 -3.08 33.69
C MET A 1 -49.87 -2.78 32.95
N THR A 2 -49.65 -3.41 31.81
CA THR A 2 -48.37 -3.38 31.06
C THR A 2 -48.70 -3.40 29.58
N THR A 3 -48.54 -2.27 28.91
CA THR A 3 -48.91 -2.09 27.49
C THR A 3 -47.67 -1.72 26.69
N THR A 4 -46.96 -2.75 26.22
CA THR A 4 -45.90 -2.64 25.23
C THR A 4 -46.48 -2.25 23.87
N SER A 5 -45.88 -1.27 23.20
CA SER A 5 -46.29 -0.81 21.87
C SER A 5 -45.28 -1.18 20.79
N SER A 6 -45.81 -1.44 19.59
CA SER A 6 -45.10 -1.33 18.30
C SER A 6 -43.88 -2.23 18.05
N ALA A 7 -44.10 -3.38 17.42
CA ALA A 7 -43.07 -4.12 16.71
C ALA A 7 -43.49 -4.36 15.25
N SER A 8 -42.98 -3.52 14.34
CA SER A 8 -43.09 -3.71 12.88
C SER A 8 -41.70 -3.93 12.31
N GLN A 9 -41.47 -5.08 11.66
CA GLN A 9 -40.18 -5.38 11.03
C GLN A 9 -40.04 -4.62 9.71
N GLN A 10 -38.97 -3.82 9.58
CA GLN A 10 -38.45 -3.37 8.29
C GLN A 10 -36.95 -3.65 8.24
N GLN A 11 -36.48 -4.12 7.09
CA GLN A 11 -35.08 -4.51 6.88
C GLN A 11 -34.19 -3.27 6.63
N PRO A 12 -32.93 -3.27 7.10
CA PRO A 12 -31.99 -2.19 6.81
C PRO A 12 -31.57 -2.21 5.33
N LYS A 13 -31.61 -1.04 4.68
CA LYS A 13 -31.06 -0.84 3.32
C LYS A 13 -29.54 -0.62 3.38
N PRO A 14 -28.75 -1.12 2.40
CA PRO A 14 -27.32 -0.88 2.33
C PRO A 14 -26.98 0.54 1.83
N PRO A 15 -25.78 1.07 2.14
CA PRO A 15 -25.28 2.34 1.60
C PRO A 15 -24.88 2.24 0.12
N SER A 16 -24.83 3.38 -0.56
CA SER A 16 -24.70 3.43 -2.02
C SER A 16 -23.29 3.19 -2.56
N SER A 17 -23.22 2.42 -3.66
CA SER A 17 -22.28 2.55 -4.79
C SER A 17 -20.89 3.19 -4.53
N ARG A 18 -19.87 2.35 -4.32
CA ARG A 18 -18.51 2.70 -4.79
C ARG A 18 -18.41 2.34 -6.28
N LEU A 19 -17.92 3.28 -7.10
CA LEU A 19 -17.56 3.01 -8.49
C LEU A 19 -16.19 2.33 -8.54
N SER A 20 -16.16 1.02 -8.80
CA SER A 20 -14.93 0.27 -9.06
C SER A 20 -14.62 0.28 -10.57
N TYR A 21 -13.52 0.90 -10.97
CA TYR A 21 -13.02 0.86 -12.36
C TYR A 21 -12.49 -0.55 -12.72
N PRO A 22 -12.99 -1.21 -13.79
CA PRO A 22 -12.60 -2.58 -14.14
C PRO A 22 -11.81 -2.66 -15.47
N HIS A 23 -10.63 -2.04 -15.57
CA HIS A 23 -9.89 -1.95 -16.86
C HIS A 23 -8.41 -2.40 -16.85
N GLY A 24 -7.99 -3.16 -15.84
CA GLY A 24 -6.68 -3.84 -15.86
C GLY A 24 -6.69 -5.12 -16.69
N THR A 25 -7.53 -6.09 -16.30
CA THR A 25 -7.63 -7.43 -16.90
C THR A 25 -8.05 -7.39 -18.37
N ASP A 26 -9.12 -6.66 -18.66
CA ASP A 26 -9.80 -6.74 -19.94
C ASP A 26 -8.98 -6.08 -21.06
N ARG A 27 -8.23 -5.03 -20.71
CA ARG A 27 -7.28 -4.38 -21.63
C ARG A 27 -6.07 -5.26 -21.93
N SER A 28 -5.60 -6.02 -20.94
CA SER A 28 -4.57 -7.05 -21.14
C SER A 28 -5.07 -8.20 -22.02
N ALA A 29 -6.29 -8.69 -21.76
CA ALA A 29 -6.92 -9.75 -22.55
C ALA A 29 -7.21 -9.31 -24.01
N LEU A 30 -7.56 -8.04 -24.24
CA LEU A 30 -7.67 -7.47 -25.59
C LEU A 30 -6.32 -7.46 -26.31
N TYR A 31 -5.27 -6.95 -25.65
CA TYR A 31 -3.92 -6.90 -26.22
C TYR A 31 -3.42 -8.31 -26.59
N ASP A 32 -3.62 -9.27 -25.70
CA ASP A 32 -3.19 -10.67 -25.85
C ASP A 32 -4.10 -11.51 -26.79
N LYS A 33 -5.22 -10.92 -27.25
CA LYS A 33 -6.09 -11.45 -28.31
C LYS A 33 -5.79 -10.83 -29.68
N VAL A 34 -5.33 -9.57 -29.71
CA VAL A 34 -4.88 -8.90 -30.94
C VAL A 34 -3.50 -9.40 -31.37
N SER A 35 -2.56 -9.55 -30.43
CA SER A 35 -1.19 -10.04 -30.70
C SER A 35 -1.15 -11.39 -31.43
N LYS A 36 -2.07 -12.30 -31.08
CA LYS A 36 -2.18 -13.65 -31.66
C LYS A 36 -2.83 -13.71 -33.04
N ASN A 37 -3.44 -12.60 -33.51
CA ASN A 37 -4.11 -12.48 -34.81
C ASN A 37 -3.38 -11.53 -35.77
N ALA A 38 -2.14 -11.13 -35.47
CA ALA A 38 -1.37 -10.22 -36.31
C ALA A 38 -0.89 -10.92 -37.60
N SER A 39 -1.29 -10.36 -38.75
CA SER A 39 -0.79 -10.77 -40.08
C SER A 39 0.74 -10.58 -40.18
N PRO A 40 1.46 -11.41 -40.97
CA PRO A 40 2.88 -11.20 -41.20
C PRO A 40 3.14 -9.87 -41.94
N PRO A 41 4.19 -9.11 -41.57
CA PRO A 41 4.43 -7.78 -42.14
C PRO A 41 4.79 -7.86 -43.63
N THR A 42 4.12 -7.02 -44.44
CA THR A 42 4.22 -6.99 -45.90
C THR A 42 5.51 -6.35 -46.44
N PHE A 43 6.41 -5.88 -45.58
CA PHE A 43 7.69 -5.28 -46.00
C PHE A 43 8.87 -5.78 -45.15
N ARG A 44 9.81 -6.50 -45.78
CA ARG A 44 11.08 -6.91 -45.17
C ARG A 44 12.19 -5.93 -45.57
N LYS A 45 12.64 -5.10 -44.63
CA LYS A 45 13.87 -4.31 -44.79
C LYS A 45 15.07 -5.19 -44.41
N HIS A 46 15.94 -5.53 -45.36
CA HIS A 46 17.18 -6.25 -45.06
C HIS A 46 18.13 -5.36 -44.23
N GLY A 47 18.72 -5.93 -43.18
CA GLY A 47 19.53 -5.17 -42.22
C GLY A 47 21.01 -5.03 -42.59
N GLY A 48 21.65 -4.01 -42.02
CA GLY A 48 23.11 -3.91 -41.89
C GLY A 48 23.54 -4.37 -40.49
N GLY A 49 24.62 -5.16 -40.40
CA GLY A 49 25.04 -5.83 -39.15
C GLY A 49 25.88 -4.96 -38.20
N LEU A 50 26.15 -5.52 -37.02
CA LEU A 50 27.02 -4.90 -36.00
C LEU A 50 28.47 -4.74 -36.49
N ARG A 51 29.16 -3.75 -35.93
CA ARG A 51 30.61 -3.80 -35.71
C ARG A 51 30.93 -3.39 -34.26
N PRO A 52 32.04 -3.89 -33.68
CA PRO A 52 32.33 -3.70 -32.26
C PRO A 52 33.22 -2.47 -32.03
N ASP A 53 32.60 -1.34 -31.69
CA ASP A 53 33.21 -0.29 -30.85
C ASP A 53 32.10 0.61 -30.28
N GLY A 54 32.20 0.95 -28.99
CA GLY A 54 31.06 1.38 -28.18
C GLY A 54 30.80 2.88 -28.12
N HIS A 55 30.32 3.50 -29.21
CA HIS A 55 29.72 4.85 -29.15
C HIS A 55 28.43 4.96 -29.98
N PRO A 56 27.38 5.64 -29.47
CA PRO A 56 26.22 5.99 -30.27
C PRO A 56 26.60 7.06 -31.30
N ARG A 57 25.98 7.00 -32.48
CA ARG A 57 26.10 8.05 -33.50
C ARG A 57 24.82 8.89 -33.48
N ASP A 58 24.96 10.15 -33.12
CA ASP A 58 23.88 11.12 -33.30
C ASP A 58 23.43 11.18 -34.76
N SER A 59 22.11 11.15 -34.95
CA SER A 59 21.49 11.25 -36.26
C SER A 59 20.21 12.09 -36.17
N SER A 60 20.37 13.32 -35.67
CA SER A 60 19.36 14.37 -35.90
C SER A 60 19.19 14.57 -37.40
N ALA A 61 18.03 14.16 -37.92
CA ALA A 61 17.66 14.29 -39.32
C ALA A 61 16.14 14.35 -39.43
N MET A 62 15.59 15.57 -39.42
CA MET A 62 14.20 15.82 -39.76
C MET A 62 13.91 15.32 -41.18
N SER A 63 12.84 14.55 -41.38
CA SER A 63 12.33 14.23 -42.73
C SER A 63 10.83 14.52 -42.80
N PHE A 64 10.53 15.73 -43.24
CA PHE A 64 9.20 16.27 -43.50
C PHE A 64 8.39 15.35 -44.44
N VAL A 65 7.15 15.01 -44.07
CA VAL A 65 6.24 14.21 -44.91
C VAL A 65 5.27 15.17 -45.60
N LEU A 66 5.57 15.51 -46.85
CA LEU A 66 4.75 16.37 -47.69
C LEU A 66 3.73 15.49 -48.44
N LEU A 67 2.47 15.50 -48.00
CA LEU A 67 1.36 14.85 -48.70
C LEU A 67 0.78 15.82 -49.74
N THR A 68 1.09 15.58 -51.02
CA THR A 68 0.32 16.16 -52.14
C THR A 68 -0.76 15.18 -52.59
N GLU A 69 -1.98 15.69 -52.73
CA GLU A 69 -3.17 14.87 -53.02
C GLU A 69 -3.61 14.98 -54.49
N SER A 70 -4.54 14.09 -54.85
CA SER A 70 -5.39 14.10 -56.04
C SER A 70 -4.77 13.82 -57.41
N GLN A 71 -5.39 12.86 -58.12
CA GLN A 71 -5.28 12.66 -59.56
C GLN A 71 -6.62 13.04 -60.18
N LEU A 72 -6.64 13.81 -61.28
CA LEU A 72 -7.70 13.80 -62.30
C LEU A 72 -7.22 14.55 -63.57
N ALA A 73 -7.75 14.18 -64.73
CA ALA A 73 -7.40 14.65 -66.08
C ALA A 73 -8.48 14.14 -67.08
N PRO A 74 -8.46 14.43 -68.41
CA PRO A 74 -7.61 15.32 -69.22
C PRO A 74 -8.52 16.42 -69.86
N PRO A 75 -8.60 16.72 -71.19
CA PRO A 75 -7.62 16.80 -72.30
C PRO A 75 -7.67 18.11 -73.13
N ARG A 76 -6.64 18.38 -73.97
CA ARG A 76 -6.74 18.61 -75.46
C ARG A 76 -5.43 19.13 -76.09
N LEU A 77 -5.38 19.18 -77.43
CA LEU A 77 -4.22 19.57 -78.26
C LEU A 77 -4.37 20.99 -78.83
N GLY A 78 -3.24 21.66 -79.11
CA GLY A 78 -3.19 23.01 -79.71
C GLY A 78 -1.87 23.27 -80.46
N THR A 79 -1.85 22.92 -81.75
CA THR A 79 -0.73 23.03 -82.69
C THR A 79 -0.25 24.46 -82.98
N SER A 80 1.07 24.69 -83.19
CA SER A 80 1.57 25.28 -84.45
C SER A 80 3.11 25.39 -84.60
N SER A 81 3.56 24.96 -85.78
CA SER A 81 4.65 25.48 -86.64
C SER A 81 5.80 26.35 -86.10
N LYS A 82 7.04 25.89 -86.34
CA LYS A 82 8.11 26.73 -86.93
C LYS A 82 9.14 25.90 -87.70
N GLU A 83 9.73 26.50 -88.74
CA GLU A 83 10.66 25.86 -89.67
C GLU A 83 12.10 25.80 -89.14
N GLN A 84 12.89 24.84 -89.65
CA GLN A 84 14.16 25.18 -90.33
C GLN A 84 14.68 24.01 -91.19
N GLN A 85 15.35 24.35 -92.30
CA GLN A 85 15.95 23.41 -93.28
C GLN A 85 17.46 23.24 -93.05
N GLN A 86 18.05 22.13 -93.51
CA GLN A 86 19.51 22.02 -93.72
C GLN A 86 19.89 21.17 -94.95
N SER A 87 20.65 21.77 -95.89
CA SER A 87 21.54 21.13 -96.89
C SER A 87 20.88 20.23 -97.98
N SER A 88 21.45 19.97 -99.16
CA SER A 88 22.74 20.36 -99.79
C SER A 88 22.61 20.34 -101.35
N PRO A 89 23.57 20.86 -102.16
CA PRO A 89 23.28 21.32 -103.55
C PRO A 89 24.12 20.73 -104.71
N LYS A 90 23.84 21.23 -105.94
CA LYS A 90 24.70 21.40 -107.17
C LYS A 90 24.48 20.49 -108.43
N PRO A 91 24.86 20.94 -109.66
CA PRO A 91 24.13 20.63 -110.92
C PRO A 91 25.00 20.20 -112.14
N ARG A 92 24.44 20.14 -113.37
CA ARG A 92 25.14 20.38 -114.67
C ARG A 92 24.24 20.56 -115.93
N ARG A 93 24.78 21.32 -116.92
CA ARG A 93 24.49 21.35 -118.40
C ARG A 93 25.65 20.59 -119.13
N PRO A 94 25.78 20.44 -120.49
CA PRO A 94 25.09 21.01 -121.69
C PRO A 94 24.58 19.86 -122.66
N SER A 95 24.55 19.85 -124.01
CA SER A 95 25.01 20.72 -125.14
C SER A 95 24.34 20.42 -126.52
N SER A 96 24.33 21.44 -127.38
CA SER A 96 24.14 21.55 -128.85
C SER A 96 24.60 20.44 -129.84
N SER A 97 23.83 20.25 -130.94
CA SER A 97 24.24 20.32 -132.38
C SER A 97 23.06 19.92 -133.30
N ALA A 98 22.51 20.75 -134.20
CA ALA A 98 23.07 21.33 -135.45
C ALA A 98 23.25 20.30 -136.60
N GLY A 99 22.46 20.44 -137.67
CA GLY A 99 22.56 19.63 -138.90
C GLY A 99 21.55 20.05 -139.98
N GLN A 100 22.01 20.78 -141.00
CA GLN A 100 21.18 21.20 -142.15
C GLN A 100 21.07 20.12 -143.23
N ARG A 101 20.00 20.17 -144.02
CA ARG A 101 20.08 20.14 -145.50
C ARG A 101 18.78 20.66 -146.12
N ASP A 102 18.94 21.67 -146.97
CA ASP A 102 17.88 22.17 -147.84
C ASP A 102 17.64 21.21 -149.02
N ASP A 103 16.40 21.14 -149.49
CA ASP A 103 16.12 21.14 -150.92
C ASP A 103 14.80 21.91 -151.16
N GLU A 104 14.69 22.58 -152.30
CA GLU A 104 13.65 23.56 -152.57
C GLU A 104 12.43 22.93 -153.25
N ARG A 105 11.20 23.29 -152.83
CA ARG A 105 10.24 24.10 -153.65
C ARG A 105 8.83 24.22 -153.04
N GLN A 106 8.42 25.49 -152.87
CA GLN A 106 7.08 25.99 -153.18
C GLN A 106 5.87 25.34 -152.46
N ALA A 107 5.87 25.35 -151.13
CA ALA A 107 4.64 25.52 -150.34
C ALA A 107 4.46 27.01 -149.97
N GLN A 108 3.24 27.47 -149.70
CA GLN A 108 2.97 28.92 -149.54
C GLN A 108 3.47 29.48 -148.19
N PRO A 109 4.03 30.71 -148.15
CA PRO A 109 4.62 31.28 -146.93
C PRO A 109 3.62 31.42 -145.78
N HIS A 110 2.34 31.67 -146.09
CA HIS A 110 1.25 31.76 -145.11
C HIS A 110 0.88 30.44 -144.39
N GLU A 111 1.57 29.34 -144.67
CA GLU A 111 1.40 28.05 -143.99
C GLU A 111 2.62 27.74 -143.10
N ALA A 112 3.84 27.88 -143.64
CA ALA A 112 5.08 27.80 -142.85
C ALA A 112 5.15 28.87 -141.74
N GLU A 113 4.78 30.13 -142.02
CA GLU A 113 4.64 31.15 -140.98
C GLU A 113 3.60 30.78 -139.93
N ARG A 114 2.52 30.09 -140.33
CA ARG A 114 1.40 29.74 -139.44
C ARG A 114 1.82 28.65 -138.46
N ILE A 115 2.58 27.66 -138.95
CA ILE A 115 3.19 26.59 -138.17
C ILE A 115 4.26 27.16 -137.23
N ASN A 116 5.16 28.02 -137.73
CA ASN A 116 6.19 28.65 -136.88
C ASN A 116 5.59 29.57 -135.81
N LYS A 117 4.57 30.38 -136.14
CA LYS A 117 3.82 31.17 -135.15
C LYS A 117 3.07 30.28 -134.15
N LEU A 118 2.57 29.11 -134.56
CA LEU A 118 2.01 28.13 -133.62
C LEU A 118 3.07 27.62 -132.65
N PHE A 119 4.25 27.21 -133.14
CA PHE A 119 5.34 26.73 -132.30
C PHE A 119 5.85 27.82 -131.34
N GLU A 120 6.02 29.05 -131.82
CA GLU A 120 6.41 30.20 -131.00
C GLU A 120 5.37 30.49 -129.90
N ILE A 121 4.07 30.46 -130.23
CA ILE A 121 2.97 30.66 -129.27
C ILE A 121 2.84 29.49 -128.27
N LEU A 122 3.14 28.26 -128.67
CA LEU A 122 3.10 27.07 -127.81
C LEU A 122 4.31 27.00 -126.86
N SER A 123 5.51 27.29 -127.37
CA SER A 123 6.76 27.35 -126.58
C SER A 123 6.78 28.57 -125.66
N ALA A 124 6.26 29.73 -126.07
CA ALA A 124 6.08 30.89 -125.18
C ALA A 124 5.01 30.68 -124.08
N ARG A 125 4.31 29.53 -124.08
CA ARG A 125 3.28 29.17 -123.09
C ARG A 125 3.57 27.86 -122.35
N SER A 126 4.68 27.17 -122.65
CA SER A 126 5.08 25.95 -121.98
C SER A 126 6.59 25.79 -122.02
N ASP A 127 7.21 25.46 -120.88
CA ASP A 127 8.67 25.41 -120.69
C ASP A 127 9.36 24.20 -121.40
N ILE A 128 8.82 23.76 -122.54
CA ILE A 128 9.15 22.51 -123.21
C ILE A 128 9.22 22.73 -124.72
N ASP A 129 10.39 22.49 -125.30
CA ASP A 129 10.64 22.66 -126.73
C ASP A 129 9.81 21.64 -127.55
N HIS A 130 9.06 22.14 -128.53
CA HIS A 130 8.26 21.35 -129.47
C HIS A 130 8.93 21.34 -130.86
N PRO A 131 8.75 20.29 -131.70
CA PRO A 131 7.91 19.11 -131.50
C PRO A 131 8.57 18.01 -130.66
N ILE A 132 7.75 17.37 -129.82
CA ILE A 132 8.13 16.27 -128.92
C ILE A 132 7.78 14.93 -129.61
N CYS A 133 8.59 13.88 -129.45
CA CYS A 133 8.26 12.55 -129.98
C CYS A 133 7.13 11.88 -129.16
N VAL A 134 6.45 10.88 -129.74
CA VAL A 134 5.25 10.25 -129.14
C VAL A 134 5.52 9.74 -127.72
N GLU A 135 6.59 8.98 -127.51
CA GLU A 135 7.01 8.46 -126.20
C GLU A 135 7.20 9.58 -125.15
N CYS A 136 7.84 10.68 -125.54
CA CYS A 136 8.02 11.84 -124.65
C CYS A 136 6.73 12.66 -124.45
N THR A 137 5.79 12.66 -125.41
CA THR A 137 4.45 13.24 -125.17
C THR A 137 3.63 12.41 -124.20
N GLU A 138 3.72 11.08 -124.24
CA GLU A 138 3.05 10.19 -123.29
C GLU A 138 3.62 10.36 -121.88
N MET A 139 4.96 10.42 -121.74
CA MET A 139 5.61 10.75 -120.47
C MET A 139 5.23 12.13 -119.94
N LEU A 140 5.07 13.13 -120.81
CA LEU A 140 4.63 14.47 -120.41
C LEU A 140 3.16 14.48 -119.95
N VAL A 141 2.27 13.77 -120.65
CA VAL A 141 0.86 13.64 -120.26
C VAL A 141 0.72 12.91 -118.93
N ASP A 142 1.43 11.80 -118.72
CA ASP A 142 1.48 11.09 -117.43
C ASP A 142 2.03 11.99 -116.30
N GLY A 143 3.10 12.74 -116.57
CA GLY A 143 3.67 13.69 -115.61
C GLY A 143 2.73 14.85 -115.25
N LEU A 144 2.00 15.39 -116.23
CA LEU A 144 0.98 16.42 -116.02
C LEU A 144 -0.27 15.86 -115.33
N GLN A 145 -0.69 14.64 -115.65
CA GLN A 145 -1.83 13.98 -115.03
C GLN A 145 -1.55 13.64 -113.56
N LYS A 146 -0.33 13.18 -113.23
CA LYS A 146 0.12 13.01 -111.84
C LYS A 146 0.17 14.33 -111.05
N ARG A 147 0.58 15.44 -111.68
CA ARG A 147 0.50 16.79 -111.08
C ARG A 147 -0.94 17.28 -110.88
N LEU A 148 -1.83 16.97 -111.82
CA LEU A 148 -3.26 17.27 -111.73
C LEU A 148 -3.95 16.44 -110.64
N GLU A 149 -3.59 15.16 -110.49
CA GLU A 149 -4.05 14.32 -109.38
C GLU A 149 -3.52 14.80 -108.02
N ALA A 150 -2.25 15.22 -107.93
CA ALA A 150 -1.68 15.77 -106.70
C ALA A 150 -2.40 17.06 -106.28
N THR A 151 -2.52 18.02 -107.19
CA THR A 151 -3.22 19.30 -106.91
C THR A 151 -4.73 19.12 -106.72
N ALA A 152 -5.36 18.11 -107.32
CA ALA A 152 -6.74 17.72 -107.02
C ALA A 152 -6.87 17.14 -105.59
N ARG A 153 -5.96 16.26 -105.16
CA ARG A 153 -5.94 15.73 -103.78
C ARG A 153 -5.69 16.83 -102.75
N GLU A 154 -4.79 17.76 -103.04
CA GLU A 154 -4.55 18.95 -102.21
C GLU A 154 -5.79 19.84 -102.13
N ARG A 155 -6.41 20.18 -103.27
CA ARG A 155 -7.68 20.92 -103.34
C ARG A 155 -8.77 20.23 -102.53
N ASP A 156 -8.90 18.92 -102.65
CA ASP A 156 -9.98 18.17 -101.98
C ASP A 156 -9.72 17.99 -100.48
N ALA A 157 -8.44 17.92 -100.07
CA ALA A 157 -8.06 18.02 -98.66
C ALA A 157 -8.34 19.43 -98.10
N TYR A 158 -7.97 20.49 -98.80
CA TYR A 158 -8.31 21.88 -98.41
C TYR A 158 -9.81 22.11 -98.39
N ALA A 159 -10.58 21.56 -99.33
CA ALA A 159 -12.04 21.62 -99.33
C ALA A 159 -12.65 20.79 -98.18
N GLY A 160 -12.00 19.71 -97.77
CA GLY A 160 -12.33 18.95 -96.56
C GLY A 160 -12.11 19.78 -95.29
N PHE A 161 -10.92 20.33 -95.11
CA PHE A 161 -10.60 21.21 -93.98
C PHE A 161 -11.47 22.48 -93.95
N LEU A 162 -11.75 23.09 -95.10
CA LEU A 162 -12.57 24.30 -95.18
C LEU A 162 -14.04 23.99 -94.85
N LYS A 163 -14.58 22.85 -95.28
CA LYS A 163 -15.90 22.36 -94.83
C LYS A 163 -15.92 22.02 -93.35
N GLN A 164 -14.87 21.40 -92.83
CA GLN A 164 -14.76 21.12 -91.40
C GLN A 164 -14.73 22.43 -90.61
N VAL A 165 -13.86 23.37 -90.95
CA VAL A 165 -13.80 24.70 -90.30
C VAL A 165 -15.13 25.44 -90.43
N GLN A 166 -15.85 25.34 -91.55
CA GLN A 166 -17.19 25.93 -91.70
C GLN A 166 -18.29 25.23 -90.89
N ALA A 167 -18.12 23.96 -90.51
CA ALA A 167 -19.03 23.23 -89.62
C ALA A 167 -18.63 23.37 -88.13
N ASP A 168 -17.33 23.60 -87.88
CA ASP A 168 -16.74 23.87 -86.56
C ASP A 168 -16.79 25.39 -86.21
N VAL A 169 -17.35 26.25 -87.08
CA VAL A 169 -17.79 27.61 -86.70
C VAL A 169 -19.01 27.47 -85.80
N PRO A 170 -18.94 27.85 -84.51
CA PRO A 170 -20.09 27.77 -83.62
C PRO A 170 -21.19 28.75 -84.09
N SER A 171 -22.46 28.38 -83.88
CA SER A 171 -23.58 29.29 -84.14
C SER A 171 -23.60 30.44 -83.12
N GLU A 172 -24.36 31.50 -83.41
CA GLU A 172 -24.58 32.59 -82.45
C GLU A 172 -25.26 32.09 -81.16
N GLU A 173 -26.01 30.98 -81.22
CA GLU A 173 -26.61 30.31 -80.05
C GLU A 173 -25.54 29.55 -79.23
N ASP A 174 -24.62 28.81 -79.87
CA ASP A 174 -23.51 28.12 -79.18
C ASP A 174 -22.56 29.13 -78.51
N ILE A 175 -22.31 30.28 -79.14
CA ILE A 175 -21.49 31.36 -78.58
C ILE A 175 -22.20 31.96 -77.36
N ALA A 176 -23.51 32.23 -77.44
CA ALA A 176 -24.27 32.76 -76.31
C ALA A 176 -24.35 31.78 -75.13
N GLU A 177 -24.54 30.47 -75.37
CA GLU A 177 -24.49 29.46 -74.31
C GLU A 177 -23.09 29.38 -73.67
N SER A 178 -22.03 29.43 -74.48
CA SER A 178 -20.64 29.46 -74.01
C SER A 178 -20.33 30.70 -73.17
N GLU A 179 -20.76 31.90 -73.61
CA GLU A 179 -20.58 33.14 -72.86
C GLU A 179 -21.40 33.14 -71.55
N GLN A 180 -22.62 32.61 -71.56
CA GLN A 180 -23.45 32.45 -70.36
C GLN A 180 -22.83 31.45 -69.37
N ALA A 181 -22.31 30.32 -69.86
CA ALA A 181 -21.63 29.32 -69.04
C ALA A 181 -20.33 29.87 -68.43
N LEU A 182 -19.56 30.67 -69.19
CA LEU A 182 -18.33 31.32 -68.74
C LEU A 182 -18.61 32.43 -67.72
N ALA A 183 -19.67 33.21 -67.91
CA ALA A 183 -20.13 34.20 -66.93
C ALA A 183 -20.54 33.52 -65.61
N LYS A 184 -21.36 32.46 -65.68
CA LYS A 184 -21.77 31.68 -64.50
C LYS A 184 -20.59 31.01 -63.80
N ALA A 185 -19.62 30.47 -64.53
CA ALA A 185 -18.43 29.86 -63.95
C ALA A 185 -17.55 30.88 -63.20
N ARG A 186 -17.54 32.16 -63.61
CA ARG A 186 -16.86 33.25 -62.90
C ARG A 186 -17.60 33.71 -61.64
N GLU A 187 -18.93 33.73 -61.67
CA GLU A 187 -19.77 33.98 -60.49
C GLU A 187 -19.51 32.88 -59.43
N GLU A 188 -19.50 31.61 -59.86
CA GLU A 188 -19.16 30.46 -59.00
C GLU A 188 -17.69 30.49 -58.51
N GLU A 189 -16.74 30.97 -59.32
CA GLU A 189 -15.34 31.19 -58.92
C GLU A 189 -15.22 32.28 -57.84
N GLU A 190 -15.85 33.44 -58.04
CA GLU A 190 -15.83 34.58 -57.11
C GLU A 190 -16.50 34.23 -55.77
N ASP A 191 -17.68 33.59 -55.79
CA ASP A 191 -18.34 33.09 -54.57
C ASP A 191 -17.47 32.07 -53.82
N SER A 192 -16.84 31.12 -54.52
CA SER A 192 -15.98 30.11 -53.90
C SER A 192 -14.72 30.72 -53.26
N MET A 193 -14.16 31.78 -53.87
CA MET A 193 -12.99 32.50 -53.38
C MET A 193 -13.33 33.40 -52.19
N ASN A 194 -14.52 33.99 -52.16
CA ASN A 194 -15.02 34.74 -51.00
C ASN A 194 -15.24 33.85 -49.77
N GLU A 195 -15.84 32.66 -49.93
CA GLU A 195 -15.99 31.71 -48.82
C GLU A 195 -14.65 31.09 -48.40
N LEU A 196 -13.70 30.86 -49.33
CA LEU A 196 -12.34 30.43 -48.97
C LEU A 196 -11.64 31.46 -48.07
N LEU A 197 -11.62 32.74 -48.45
CA LEU A 197 -11.01 33.81 -47.65
C LEU A 197 -11.65 33.90 -46.25
N ARG A 198 -12.98 33.76 -46.17
CA ARG A 198 -13.68 33.73 -44.89
C ARG A 198 -13.28 32.54 -44.03
N LEU A 199 -13.16 31.35 -44.61
CA LEU A 199 -12.72 30.14 -43.89
C LEU A 199 -11.25 30.24 -43.45
N GLU A 200 -10.38 30.91 -44.21
CA GLU A 200 -9.00 31.21 -43.80
C GLU A 200 -8.96 32.17 -42.61
N ASP A 201 -9.78 33.23 -42.59
CA ASP A 201 -9.92 34.15 -41.46
C ASP A 201 -10.51 33.47 -40.20
N GLU A 202 -11.56 32.66 -40.36
CA GLU A 202 -12.15 31.89 -39.25
C GLU A 202 -11.14 30.87 -38.68
N LYS A 203 -10.37 30.19 -39.55
CA LYS A 203 -9.29 29.28 -39.13
C LYS A 203 -8.16 30.04 -38.42
N ALA A 204 -7.75 31.20 -38.93
CA ALA A 204 -6.74 32.05 -38.30
C ALA A 204 -7.21 32.70 -36.99
N ALA A 205 -8.52 32.76 -36.72
CA ALA A 205 -9.06 33.09 -35.40
C ALA A 205 -8.95 31.89 -34.43
N LEU A 206 -9.39 30.71 -34.87
CA LEU A 206 -9.35 29.49 -34.06
C LEU A 206 -7.92 29.07 -33.68
N ASP A 207 -6.94 29.18 -34.59
CA ASP A 207 -5.52 28.94 -34.28
C ASP A 207 -5.03 29.77 -33.08
N ARG A 208 -5.48 31.03 -32.96
CA ARG A 208 -5.08 31.95 -31.89
C ARG A 208 -5.79 31.65 -30.57
N GLU A 209 -7.04 31.18 -30.63
CA GLU A 209 -7.77 30.71 -29.45
C GLU A 209 -7.15 29.42 -28.90
N ILE A 210 -6.79 28.47 -29.77
CA ILE A 210 -6.07 27.24 -29.40
C ILE A 210 -4.74 27.58 -28.72
N ALA A 211 -3.90 28.43 -29.33
CA ALA A 211 -2.60 28.78 -28.75
C ALA A 211 -2.71 29.48 -27.37
N ALA A 212 -3.75 30.28 -27.15
CA ALA A 212 -3.99 30.91 -25.85
C ALA A 212 -4.47 29.91 -24.78
N LEU A 213 -5.31 28.93 -25.17
CA LEU A 213 -5.75 27.84 -24.29
C LEU A 213 -4.61 26.86 -23.98
N GLU A 214 -3.69 26.64 -24.92
CA GLU A 214 -2.46 25.88 -24.69
C GLU A 214 -1.57 26.58 -23.65
N GLU A 215 -1.33 27.90 -23.77
CA GLU A 215 -0.57 28.68 -22.76
C GLU A 215 -1.25 28.68 -21.38
N GLU A 216 -2.58 28.82 -21.30
CA GLU A 216 -3.32 28.69 -20.04
C GLU A 216 -3.19 27.28 -19.43
N SER A 217 -3.18 26.23 -20.26
CA SER A 217 -3.01 24.85 -19.78
C SER A 217 -1.63 24.55 -19.22
N GLU A 218 -0.54 25.07 -19.84
CA GLU A 218 0.82 24.90 -19.32
C GLU A 218 1.01 25.59 -17.96
N ILE A 219 0.34 26.73 -17.73
CA ILE A 219 0.33 27.43 -16.45
C ILE A 219 -0.40 26.60 -15.38
N LEU A 220 -1.58 26.07 -15.69
CA LEU A 220 -2.37 25.25 -14.77
C LEU A 220 -1.67 23.93 -14.39
N ASP A 221 -1.01 23.26 -15.33
CA ASP A 221 -0.21 22.06 -15.07
C ASP A 221 0.96 22.36 -14.10
N ALA A 222 1.61 23.53 -14.23
CA ALA A 222 2.68 23.95 -13.33
C ALA A 222 2.18 24.28 -11.91
N GLU A 223 1.01 24.92 -11.79
CA GLU A 223 0.34 25.14 -10.50
C GLU A 223 -0.08 23.81 -9.84
N GLU A 224 -0.56 22.83 -10.62
CA GLU A 224 -0.90 21.50 -10.11
C GLU A 224 0.35 20.75 -9.60
N GLU A 225 1.50 20.86 -10.27
CA GLU A 225 2.76 20.27 -9.79
C GLU A 225 3.22 20.92 -8.47
N GLU A 226 3.10 22.24 -8.31
CA GLU A 226 3.38 22.91 -7.02
C GLU A 226 2.43 22.44 -5.92
N PHE A 227 1.12 22.42 -6.16
CA PHE A 227 0.13 21.92 -5.22
C PHE A 227 0.41 20.46 -4.79
N TRP A 228 0.73 19.57 -5.73
CA TRP A 228 1.08 18.19 -5.38
C TRP A 228 2.39 18.08 -4.60
N ARG A 229 3.40 18.90 -4.89
CA ARG A 229 4.66 18.95 -4.11
C ARG A 229 4.40 19.41 -2.67
N GLU A 230 3.61 20.46 -2.46
CA GLU A 230 3.20 20.89 -1.12
C GLU A 230 2.40 19.82 -0.39
N ARG A 231 1.38 19.23 -1.04
CA ARG A 231 0.52 18.18 -0.46
C ARG A 231 1.30 16.90 -0.13
N ASN A 232 2.34 16.58 -0.90
CA ASN A 232 3.29 15.51 -0.60
C ASN A 232 4.15 15.86 0.63
N ALA A 233 4.74 17.05 0.69
CA ALA A 233 5.54 17.48 1.83
C ALA A 233 4.72 17.57 3.15
N PHE A 234 3.46 18.00 3.07
CA PHE A 234 2.54 18.00 4.20
C PHE A 234 2.18 16.58 4.66
N ALA A 235 1.93 15.65 3.73
CA ALA A 235 1.63 14.26 4.05
C ALA A 235 2.82 13.55 4.75
N THR A 236 4.06 13.83 4.34
CA THR A 236 5.26 13.33 5.03
C THR A 236 5.33 13.84 6.47
N LYS A 237 5.20 15.16 6.69
CA LYS A 237 5.18 15.75 8.05
C LYS A 237 4.05 15.17 8.92
N LEU A 238 2.86 14.96 8.35
CA LEU A 238 1.74 14.34 9.05
C LEU A 238 2.05 12.89 9.45
N SER A 239 2.73 12.12 8.59
CA SER A 239 3.19 10.76 8.91
C SER A 239 4.26 10.76 10.00
N GLU A 240 5.20 11.71 9.98
CA GLU A 240 6.22 11.87 11.03
C GLU A 240 5.56 12.09 12.41
N PHE A 241 4.60 13.02 12.51
CA PHE A 241 3.86 13.25 13.77
C PHE A 241 3.00 12.04 14.19
N GLN A 242 2.44 11.27 13.25
CA GLN A 242 1.73 10.03 13.56
C GLN A 242 2.68 8.97 14.13
N ASN A 243 3.84 8.77 13.50
CA ASN A 243 4.88 7.84 13.96
C ASN A 243 5.41 8.22 15.36
N GLU A 244 5.62 9.52 15.63
CA GLU A 244 6.02 10.00 16.96
C GLU A 244 4.93 9.72 18.01
N LYS A 245 3.68 10.10 17.72
CA LYS A 245 2.53 9.83 18.60
C LYS A 245 2.41 8.34 18.94
N ASP A 246 2.49 7.48 17.94
CA ASP A 246 2.31 6.03 18.13
C ASP A 246 3.51 5.42 18.87
N SER A 247 4.73 5.95 18.68
CA SER A 247 5.91 5.61 19.50
C SER A 247 5.73 5.99 20.97
N ILE A 248 5.19 7.19 21.25
CA ILE A 248 4.90 7.65 22.61
C ILE A 248 3.78 6.81 23.25
N ASN A 249 2.72 6.51 22.50
CA ASN A 249 1.61 5.70 22.98
C ASN A 249 2.03 4.26 23.30
N ALA A 250 2.88 3.65 22.47
CA ALA A 250 3.44 2.32 22.73
C ALA A 250 4.34 2.26 23.98
N LYS A 251 5.14 3.32 24.23
CA LYS A 251 5.92 3.46 25.49
C LYS A 251 5.00 3.60 26.70
N PHE A 252 3.99 4.49 26.61
CA PHE A 252 3.01 4.67 27.68
C PHE A 252 2.25 3.37 28.01
N GLU A 253 1.86 2.59 27.00
CA GLU A 253 1.22 1.29 27.24
C GLU A 253 2.19 0.30 27.92
N HIS A 254 3.45 0.22 27.46
CA HIS A 254 4.47 -0.61 28.10
C HIS A 254 4.68 -0.25 29.58
N ASP A 255 4.86 1.04 29.88
CA ASP A 255 5.10 1.55 31.23
C ASP A 255 3.87 1.40 32.13
N SER A 256 2.66 1.55 31.57
CA SER A 256 1.39 1.28 32.27
C SER A 256 1.21 -0.21 32.59
N GLN A 257 1.54 -1.10 31.65
CA GLN A 257 1.56 -2.55 31.90
C GLN A 257 2.65 -2.94 32.92
N LEU A 258 3.82 -2.29 32.90
CA LEU A 258 4.90 -2.50 33.86
C LEU A 258 4.51 -2.02 35.26
N LEU A 259 3.94 -0.82 35.38
CA LEU A 259 3.39 -0.29 36.64
C LEU A 259 2.31 -1.22 37.20
N THR A 260 1.42 -1.72 36.35
CA THR A 260 0.37 -2.69 36.74
C THR A 260 0.98 -4.01 37.25
N LYS A 261 2.12 -4.46 36.70
CA LYS A 261 2.86 -5.64 37.20
C LYS A 261 3.53 -5.34 38.54
N LEU A 262 4.21 -4.20 38.67
CA LEU A 262 4.90 -3.78 39.89
C LEU A 262 3.93 -3.51 41.07
N GLN A 263 2.75 -2.95 40.80
CA GLN A 263 1.68 -2.78 41.81
C GLN A 263 1.10 -4.11 42.31
N ARG A 264 1.21 -5.20 41.53
CA ARG A 264 0.78 -6.55 41.91
C ARG A 264 1.90 -7.37 42.56
N ALA A 265 3.17 -7.02 42.32
CA ALA A 265 4.35 -7.70 42.86
C ALA A 265 4.60 -7.30 44.32
N ASN A 266 3.92 -8.00 45.24
CA ASN A 266 4.13 -7.85 46.67
C ASN A 266 5.24 -8.78 47.16
N VAL A 267 6.42 -8.23 47.41
CA VAL A 267 7.63 -8.93 47.89
C VAL A 267 7.34 -9.88 49.07
N TYR A 268 6.44 -9.53 50.00
CA TYR A 268 6.11 -10.40 51.13
C TYR A 268 5.27 -11.62 50.74
N ASN A 269 4.35 -11.47 49.79
CA ASN A 269 3.54 -12.56 49.25
C ASN A 269 4.34 -13.46 48.30
N ASP A 270 5.28 -12.87 47.55
CA ASP A 270 6.17 -13.60 46.64
C ASP A 270 7.25 -14.37 47.43
N THR A 271 7.74 -13.82 48.55
CA THR A 271 8.71 -14.48 49.45
C THR A 271 8.05 -15.55 50.34
N PHE A 272 6.78 -15.37 50.75
CA PHE A 272 6.04 -16.30 51.61
C PHE A 272 4.69 -16.68 51.01
N SER A 273 4.75 -17.44 49.91
CA SER A 273 3.62 -17.83 49.08
C SER A 273 2.71 -18.88 49.73
N ILE A 274 1.84 -18.44 50.64
CA ILE A 274 0.90 -19.32 51.36
C ILE A 274 -0.31 -19.71 50.49
N HIS A 275 -0.48 -21.01 50.26
CA HIS A 275 -1.52 -21.62 49.42
C HIS A 275 -2.18 -22.82 50.15
N HIS A 276 -3.05 -23.57 49.46
CA HIS A 276 -3.69 -24.78 49.99
C HIS A 276 -3.64 -25.94 49.00
N ASP A 277 -3.25 -27.13 49.47
CA ASP A 277 -3.33 -28.39 48.73
C ASP A 277 -4.42 -29.26 49.38
N GLY A 278 -5.67 -29.06 48.93
CA GLY A 278 -6.85 -29.72 49.50
C GLY A 278 -6.96 -29.52 51.01
N ASN A 279 -6.71 -30.59 51.77
CA ASN A 279 -6.75 -30.60 53.23
C ASN A 279 -5.57 -29.85 53.87
N PHE A 280 -4.40 -29.79 53.21
CA PHE A 280 -3.19 -29.13 53.71
C PHE A 280 -3.20 -27.62 53.42
N ALA A 281 -2.42 -26.88 54.20
CA ALA A 281 -1.88 -25.59 53.77
C ALA A 281 -0.44 -25.79 53.28
N THR A 282 -0.01 -24.95 52.33
CA THR A 282 1.35 -24.94 51.80
C THR A 282 2.00 -23.58 51.99
N ILE A 283 3.31 -23.54 52.25
CA ILE A 283 4.12 -22.33 52.30
C ILE A 283 5.36 -22.53 51.44
N ASN A 284 5.53 -21.72 50.38
CA ASN A 284 6.59 -21.91 49.38
C ASN A 284 6.65 -23.35 48.82
N GLY A 285 5.48 -23.94 48.58
CA GLY A 285 5.31 -25.32 48.11
C GLY A 285 5.36 -26.41 49.20
N LEU A 286 5.92 -26.13 50.38
CA LEU A 286 6.05 -27.11 51.47
C LEU A 286 4.71 -27.31 52.19
N ARG A 287 4.27 -28.55 52.36
CA ARG A 287 3.00 -28.90 53.02
C ARG A 287 3.15 -28.91 54.54
N LEU A 288 2.29 -28.13 55.22
CA LEU A 288 2.23 -28.10 56.69
C LEU A 288 1.04 -28.94 57.19
N GLY A 289 1.33 -30.17 57.61
CA GLY A 289 0.37 -31.12 58.14
C GLY A 289 0.74 -32.55 57.78
N ARG A 290 -0.10 -33.51 58.18
CA ARG A 290 0.06 -34.95 57.92
C ARG A 290 -1.32 -35.61 57.93
N LEU A 291 -1.60 -36.49 56.98
CA LEU A 291 -2.79 -37.35 56.98
C LEU A 291 -2.37 -38.79 56.72
N SER A 292 -3.00 -39.75 57.40
CA SER A 292 -2.83 -41.19 57.16
C SER A 292 -3.01 -41.59 55.68
N THR A 293 -3.88 -40.91 54.93
CA THR A 293 -4.11 -41.13 53.48
C THR A 293 -3.06 -40.50 52.56
N LYS A 294 -2.28 -39.53 53.06
CA LYS A 294 -1.21 -38.82 52.36
C LYS A 294 -0.12 -38.44 53.37
N PRO A 295 0.80 -39.35 53.74
CA PRO A 295 1.88 -39.02 54.64
C PRO A 295 2.77 -37.93 54.02
N VAL A 296 3.21 -37.00 54.86
CA VAL A 296 4.15 -35.93 54.54
C VAL A 296 5.40 -36.15 55.39
N ASP A 297 6.57 -35.99 54.79
CA ASP A 297 7.84 -36.27 55.44
C ASP A 297 8.21 -35.20 56.46
N TRP A 298 8.79 -35.63 57.58
CA TRP A 298 9.15 -34.75 58.69
C TRP A 298 10.11 -33.62 58.31
N PRO A 299 11.14 -33.81 57.45
CA PRO A 299 11.93 -32.71 56.92
C PRO A 299 11.13 -31.63 56.19
N GLU A 300 10.05 -31.98 55.47
CA GLU A 300 9.17 -31.02 54.78
C GLU A 300 8.35 -30.22 55.81
N ILE A 301 7.74 -30.91 56.78
CA ILE A 301 6.99 -30.31 57.90
C ILE A 301 7.89 -29.37 58.72
N ASN A 302 9.11 -29.79 59.05
CA ASN A 302 10.07 -29.00 59.81
C ASN A 302 10.54 -27.76 59.03
N ALA A 303 10.76 -27.89 57.71
CA ALA A 303 11.08 -26.77 56.84
C ALA A 303 9.90 -25.78 56.72
N ALA A 304 8.66 -26.27 56.62
CA ALA A 304 7.45 -25.45 56.61
C ALA A 304 7.25 -24.68 57.92
N TRP A 305 7.48 -25.31 59.09
CA TRP A 305 7.51 -24.62 60.39
C TRP A 305 8.62 -23.56 60.47
N GLY A 306 9.80 -23.84 59.90
CA GLY A 306 10.90 -22.88 59.81
C GLY A 306 10.56 -21.65 58.98
N GLN A 307 9.94 -21.84 57.81
CA GLN A 307 9.44 -20.75 56.96
C GLN A 307 8.32 -19.96 57.65
N ALA A 308 7.41 -20.64 58.36
CA ALA A 308 6.36 -19.99 59.13
C ALA A 308 6.91 -19.15 60.30
N LEU A 309 7.97 -19.59 60.98
CA LEU A 309 8.63 -18.79 62.01
C LEU A 309 9.34 -17.57 61.40
N LEU A 310 10.07 -17.75 60.30
CA LEU A 310 10.76 -16.65 59.61
C LEU A 310 9.77 -15.57 59.12
N LEU A 311 8.61 -15.98 58.60
CA LEU A 311 7.49 -15.09 58.27
C LEU A 311 7.08 -14.26 59.50
N VAL A 312 6.79 -14.91 60.63
CA VAL A 312 6.34 -14.21 61.85
C VAL A 312 7.39 -13.23 62.37
N VAL A 313 8.69 -13.56 62.27
CA VAL A 313 9.79 -12.62 62.60
C VAL A 313 9.82 -11.44 61.64
N THR A 314 9.86 -11.68 60.32
CA THR A 314 9.97 -10.59 59.33
C THR A 314 8.77 -9.64 59.34
N VAL A 315 7.56 -10.13 59.68
CA VAL A 315 6.38 -9.28 59.89
C VAL A 315 6.49 -8.48 61.20
N ALA A 316 6.97 -9.08 62.30
CA ALA A 316 7.18 -8.37 63.55
C ALA A 316 8.24 -7.26 63.44
N ASP A 317 9.39 -7.55 62.83
CA ASP A 317 10.45 -6.58 62.55
C ASP A 317 9.92 -5.42 61.69
N LYS A 318 9.15 -5.72 60.64
CA LYS A 318 8.54 -4.72 59.75
C LYS A 318 7.51 -3.83 60.46
N LEU A 319 6.81 -4.36 61.46
CA LEU A 319 5.87 -3.61 62.31
C LEU A 319 6.55 -2.98 63.55
N GLY A 320 7.86 -3.19 63.75
CA GLY A 320 8.60 -2.73 64.92
C GLY A 320 8.21 -3.41 66.25
N TYR A 321 7.45 -4.51 66.19
CA TYR A 321 6.94 -5.20 67.37
C TYR A 321 7.99 -6.15 67.96
N LYS A 322 8.10 -6.17 69.30
CA LYS A 322 8.94 -7.12 70.05
C LYS A 322 8.05 -7.99 70.92
N PHE A 323 8.21 -9.30 70.79
CA PHE A 323 7.43 -10.30 71.50
C PHE A 323 7.69 -10.28 73.01
N GLU A 324 6.64 -10.53 73.79
CA GLU A 324 6.71 -10.57 75.25
C GLU A 324 6.86 -12.01 75.75
N GLY A 325 7.94 -12.26 76.50
CA GLY A 325 8.23 -13.59 77.09
C GLY A 325 8.74 -14.65 76.11
N TYR A 326 8.87 -14.34 74.82
CA TYR A 326 9.36 -15.26 73.79
C TYR A 326 10.33 -14.56 72.84
N GLU A 327 11.36 -15.29 72.39
CA GLU A 327 12.34 -14.87 71.39
C GLU A 327 12.40 -15.93 70.27
N PRO A 328 11.87 -15.64 69.07
CA PRO A 328 11.89 -16.55 67.94
C PRO A 328 13.25 -16.57 67.23
N LEU A 329 13.78 -17.77 66.98
CA LEU A 329 15.05 -18.00 66.27
C LEU A 329 14.81 -18.85 65.00
N PRO A 330 14.60 -18.22 63.83
CA PRO A 330 14.47 -18.94 62.57
C PRO A 330 15.82 -19.55 62.15
N MET A 331 15.91 -20.88 62.22
CA MET A 331 17.10 -21.68 61.89
C MET A 331 16.76 -22.74 60.83
N GLY A 332 16.03 -22.32 59.79
CA GLY A 332 15.50 -23.20 58.74
C GLY A 332 14.68 -24.34 59.33
N SER A 333 14.90 -25.57 58.87
CA SER A 333 14.27 -26.79 59.38
C SER A 333 14.64 -27.17 60.82
N THR A 334 15.50 -26.39 61.51
CA THR A 334 15.87 -26.60 62.92
C THR A 334 15.49 -25.41 63.83
N SER A 335 14.49 -24.64 63.41
CA SER A 335 14.00 -23.44 64.08
C SER A 335 13.57 -23.66 65.53
N LYS A 336 13.75 -22.63 66.36
CA LYS A 336 13.57 -22.67 67.83
C LYS A 336 12.88 -21.42 68.33
N ILE A 337 12.24 -21.50 69.49
CA ILE A 337 11.76 -20.35 70.26
C ILE A 337 12.35 -20.45 71.66
N ILE A 338 12.97 -19.38 72.15
CA ILE A 338 13.35 -19.28 73.57
C ILE A 338 12.17 -18.68 74.32
N SER A 339 11.64 -19.38 75.32
CA SER A 339 10.63 -18.84 76.23
C SER A 339 11.28 -18.45 77.56
N TYR A 340 10.97 -17.24 78.02
CA TYR A 340 11.47 -16.63 79.25
C TYR A 340 10.41 -16.73 80.34
N GLU A 341 10.41 -17.86 81.08
CA GLU A 341 9.50 -18.03 82.22
C GLU A 341 9.98 -17.19 83.41
N TYR A 342 9.36 -16.02 83.60
CA TYR A 342 9.48 -15.21 84.81
C TYR A 342 8.73 -15.90 85.96
N PRO A 343 9.38 -16.20 87.10
CA PRO A 343 8.73 -16.91 88.20
C PRO A 343 7.68 -16.02 88.89
N SER A 344 6.40 -16.26 88.59
CA SER A 344 5.28 -15.55 89.22
C SER A 344 5.28 -15.77 90.74
N PRO A 345 5.12 -14.70 91.57
CA PRO A 345 5.23 -14.79 93.03
C PRO A 345 4.17 -15.68 93.70
N ALA A 346 3.12 -16.09 92.97
CA ALA A 346 2.08 -16.98 93.48
C ALA A 346 2.55 -18.42 93.74
N SER A 347 3.59 -18.91 93.06
CA SER A 347 4.07 -20.30 93.22
C SER A 347 4.84 -20.56 94.52
N SER A 348 5.22 -19.53 95.28
CA SER A 348 5.98 -19.63 96.53
C SER A 348 5.13 -20.08 97.74
N ARG A 349 4.15 -20.97 97.53
CA ARG A 349 3.18 -21.41 98.56
C ARG A 349 3.35 -22.85 99.05
N LEU A 350 4.57 -23.39 99.04
CA LEU A 350 4.94 -24.51 99.91
C LEU A 350 6.47 -24.56 100.13
N GLY A 351 6.92 -24.22 101.35
CA GLY A 351 8.31 -24.43 101.80
C GLY A 351 9.10 -23.17 102.17
N GLY A 352 9.26 -22.94 103.49
CA GLY A 352 10.37 -22.16 104.08
C GLY A 352 10.23 -20.63 104.11
N MET A 353 10.11 -20.06 105.32
CA MET A 353 10.45 -18.65 105.54
C MET A 353 11.98 -18.47 105.47
N GLN A 354 12.48 -17.69 104.51
CA GLN A 354 13.81 -17.10 104.58
C GLN A 354 13.83 -15.75 103.82
N HIS A 355 14.30 -14.69 104.48
CA HIS A 355 14.52 -13.40 103.84
C HIS A 355 15.55 -13.53 102.70
N ARG A 356 15.19 -13.06 101.50
CA ARG A 356 16.14 -12.83 100.40
C ARG A 356 15.87 -11.48 99.74
N SER A 357 16.42 -10.43 100.36
CA SER A 357 16.62 -9.13 99.73
C SER A 357 17.76 -9.23 98.71
N GLY A 358 17.44 -9.67 97.50
CA GLY A 358 18.37 -9.73 96.37
C GLY A 358 17.65 -9.31 95.07
N PRO A 359 18.39 -9.06 93.97
CA PRO A 359 17.78 -8.80 92.67
C PRO A 359 16.89 -9.98 92.25
N PRO A 360 15.82 -9.73 91.46
CA PRO A 360 14.91 -10.78 91.03
C PRO A 360 15.68 -11.89 90.29
N PRO A 361 15.35 -13.17 90.52
CA PRO A 361 16.03 -14.28 89.86
C PRO A 361 15.86 -14.17 88.34
N ALA A 362 16.96 -14.33 87.61
CA ALA A 362 16.95 -14.30 86.14
C ALA A 362 15.90 -15.28 85.57
N PRO A 363 15.14 -14.87 84.53
CA PRO A 363 14.05 -15.68 83.98
C PRO A 363 14.56 -17.03 83.51
N LYS A 364 13.75 -18.08 83.70
CA LYS A 364 14.08 -19.42 83.25
C LYS A 364 13.94 -19.50 81.73
N LYS A 365 15.05 -19.27 81.04
CA LYS A 365 15.19 -19.52 79.61
C LYS A 365 14.98 -21.00 79.31
N SER A 366 13.94 -21.32 78.56
CA SER A 366 13.64 -22.66 78.05
C SER A 366 13.66 -22.65 76.53
N VAL A 367 14.44 -23.55 75.93
CA VAL A 367 14.54 -23.68 74.47
C VAL A 367 13.46 -24.64 74.00
N LEU A 368 12.56 -24.15 73.15
CA LEU A 368 11.48 -24.90 72.54
C LEU A 368 11.85 -25.19 71.08
N GLU A 369 11.77 -26.45 70.68
CA GLU A 369 12.21 -26.95 69.37
C GLU A 369 10.98 -27.02 68.44
N LEU A 370 10.99 -26.31 67.31
CA LEU A 370 9.92 -26.30 66.30
C LEU A 370 10.14 -27.34 65.18
N TYR A 371 10.81 -28.44 65.51
CA TYR A 371 11.09 -29.56 64.62
C TYR A 371 10.96 -30.90 65.36
N SER A 372 10.70 -31.96 64.60
CA SER A 372 10.71 -33.34 65.09
C SER A 372 11.57 -34.23 64.18
N SER A 373 12.35 -35.14 64.78
CA SER A 373 13.15 -36.12 64.05
C SER A 373 12.32 -37.27 63.45
N GLY A 374 11.01 -37.27 63.67
CA GLY A 374 10.05 -38.09 62.93
C GLY A 374 9.82 -39.52 63.43
N ASP A 375 10.56 -40.00 64.43
CA ASP A 375 10.25 -41.26 65.12
C ASP A 375 9.03 -41.07 66.04
N ILE A 376 7.84 -41.21 65.46
CA ILE A 376 6.55 -41.20 66.17
C ILE A 376 6.36 -42.50 66.98
N THR A 377 7.09 -43.58 66.66
CA THR A 377 6.76 -44.94 67.13
C THR A 377 6.93 -45.11 68.65
N SER A 378 7.90 -44.39 69.23
CA SER A 378 8.13 -44.33 70.68
C SER A 378 7.63 -43.00 71.25
N HIS A 379 6.54 -43.07 72.00
CA HIS A 379 5.79 -41.95 72.62
C HIS A 379 6.53 -41.31 73.83
N LEU A 380 7.77 -40.90 73.58
CA LEU A 380 8.76 -40.41 74.54
C LEU A 380 8.61 -38.88 74.75
N PRO A 381 9.09 -38.29 75.88
CA PRO A 381 8.95 -36.85 76.20
C PRO A 381 9.44 -35.81 75.17
N TRP A 382 10.05 -36.19 74.04
CA TRP A 382 10.39 -35.26 72.95
C TRP A 382 9.16 -34.63 72.30
N ASN A 383 8.06 -35.37 72.11
CA ASN A 383 6.82 -34.82 71.53
C ASN A 383 6.29 -33.63 72.38
N ARG A 384 6.46 -33.69 73.70
CA ARG A 384 6.08 -32.62 74.63
C ARG A 384 6.96 -31.36 74.52
N LYS A 385 8.12 -31.41 73.86
CA LYS A 385 8.88 -30.20 73.48
C LYS A 385 8.32 -29.57 72.20
N PHE A 386 8.08 -30.39 71.17
CA PHE A 386 7.53 -29.94 69.90
C PHE A 386 6.12 -29.34 70.06
N ASP A 387 5.26 -29.98 70.85
CA ASP A 387 3.96 -29.44 71.28
C ASP A 387 4.10 -28.05 71.92
N ARG A 388 5.08 -27.86 72.81
CA ARG A 388 5.35 -26.55 73.45
C ARG A 388 5.88 -25.52 72.45
N GLY A 389 6.70 -25.94 71.48
CA GLY A 389 7.15 -25.09 70.37
C GLY A 389 5.98 -24.58 69.53
N MET A 390 5.06 -25.47 69.14
CA MET A 390 3.86 -25.11 68.37
C MET A 390 2.90 -24.21 69.17
N ILE A 391 2.74 -24.43 70.47
CA ILE A 391 1.95 -23.53 71.35
C ILE A 391 2.62 -22.16 71.48
N ALA A 392 3.94 -22.10 71.64
CA ALA A 392 4.68 -20.83 71.66
C ALA A 392 4.58 -20.10 70.32
N PHE A 393 4.59 -20.81 69.19
CA PHE A 393 4.33 -20.22 67.87
C PHE A 393 2.93 -19.62 67.77
N LEU A 394 1.89 -20.33 68.21
CA LEU A 394 0.53 -19.78 68.26
C LEU A 394 0.44 -18.54 69.15
N GLU A 395 1.15 -18.51 70.28
CA GLU A 395 1.23 -17.35 71.15
C GLU A 395 1.96 -16.16 70.50
N LEU A 396 3.05 -16.37 69.75
CA LEU A 396 3.68 -15.32 68.92
C LEU A 396 2.67 -14.74 67.90
N VAL A 397 1.96 -15.61 67.16
CA VAL A 397 0.93 -15.18 66.19
C VAL A 397 -0.22 -14.43 66.88
N ARG A 398 -0.62 -14.85 68.08
CA ARG A 398 -1.66 -14.18 68.88
C ARG A 398 -1.20 -12.81 69.37
N GLN A 399 0.03 -12.67 69.86
CA GLN A 399 0.61 -11.39 70.28
C GLN A 399 0.68 -10.41 69.09
N LEU A 400 1.24 -10.85 67.97
CA LEU A 400 1.36 -10.05 66.75
C LEU A 400 0.00 -9.65 66.16
N GLY A 401 -0.98 -10.56 66.18
CA GLY A 401 -2.36 -10.26 65.78
C GLY A 401 -3.09 -9.30 66.72
N ALA A 402 -2.84 -9.37 68.03
CA ALA A 402 -3.38 -8.42 69.00
C ALA A 402 -2.76 -7.02 68.82
N PHE A 403 -1.46 -6.93 68.54
CA PHE A 403 -0.79 -5.68 68.20
C PHE A 403 -1.35 -5.06 66.92
N VAL A 404 -1.47 -5.84 65.84
CA VAL A 404 -2.08 -5.41 64.57
C VAL A 404 -3.51 -4.89 64.77
N HIS A 405 -4.33 -5.58 65.58
CA HIS A 405 -5.69 -5.16 65.89
C HIS A 405 -5.73 -3.82 66.64
N GLN A 406 -4.85 -3.62 67.62
CA GLN A 406 -4.72 -2.35 68.35
C GLN A 406 -4.23 -1.22 67.45
N GLN A 407 -3.25 -1.47 66.58
CA GLN A 407 -2.76 -0.50 65.60
C GLN A 407 -3.87 -0.07 64.64
N THR A 408 -4.53 -1.03 63.98
CA THR A 408 -5.64 -0.74 63.04
C THR A 408 -6.75 0.05 63.73
N ARG A 409 -7.07 -0.30 64.97
CA ARG A 409 -8.07 0.42 65.78
C ARG A 409 -7.65 1.86 66.06
N ALA A 410 -6.40 2.10 66.48
CA ALA A 410 -5.90 3.44 66.76
C ALA A 410 -5.78 4.31 65.49
N GLU A 411 -5.55 3.69 64.33
CA GLU A 411 -5.59 4.36 63.02
C GLU A 411 -7.05 4.71 62.62
N ALA A 412 -8.00 3.79 62.81
CA ALA A 412 -9.42 4.03 62.59
C ALA A 412 -9.96 5.17 63.47
N GLU A 413 -9.68 5.14 64.79
CA GLU A 413 -10.07 6.16 65.77
C GLU A 413 -9.46 7.54 65.49
N ARG A 414 -8.31 7.60 64.79
CA ARG A 414 -7.74 8.87 64.28
C ARG A 414 -8.42 9.34 62.99
N SER A 415 -8.75 8.42 62.08
CA SER A 415 -9.38 8.75 60.80
C SER A 415 -10.81 9.26 60.93
N SER A 416 -11.56 8.81 61.94
CA SER A 416 -12.90 9.31 62.25
C SER A 416 -12.93 10.75 62.81
N GLY A 417 -11.77 11.39 62.98
CA GLY A 417 -11.66 12.75 63.51
C GLY A 417 -11.94 13.88 62.51
N GLY A 418 -12.12 13.61 61.22
CA GLY A 418 -12.51 14.65 60.25
C GLY A 418 -12.59 14.21 58.79
N GLY A 419 -13.72 14.51 58.13
CA GLY A 419 -13.95 14.34 56.70
C GLY A 419 -15.03 13.31 56.35
N GLU A 420 -16.15 13.76 55.78
CA GLU A 420 -17.34 12.92 55.51
C GLU A 420 -17.22 11.99 54.29
N HIS A 421 -16.06 11.91 53.64
CA HIS A 421 -15.87 11.24 52.34
C HIS A 421 -14.74 10.20 52.34
N ALA A 422 -14.79 9.26 53.28
CA ALA A 422 -14.02 8.01 53.24
C ALA A 422 -14.99 6.81 53.19
N SER A 423 -14.92 5.98 52.16
CA SER A 423 -15.83 4.85 51.97
C SER A 423 -15.42 3.63 52.80
N ASN A 424 -16.42 3.08 53.52
CA ASN A 424 -16.33 2.00 54.52
C ASN A 424 -15.66 2.39 55.86
N PRO A 425 -16.37 2.28 57.01
CA PRO A 425 -15.72 2.31 58.31
C PRO A 425 -14.85 1.06 58.46
N SER A 426 -13.55 1.25 58.74
CA SER A 426 -12.58 0.18 58.88
C SER A 426 -12.76 -0.57 60.19
N THR A 427 -13.62 -1.60 60.18
CA THR A 427 -13.69 -2.61 61.26
C THR A 427 -12.27 -3.08 61.59
N PRO A 428 -11.79 -2.93 62.84
CA PRO A 428 -10.38 -3.13 63.16
C PRO A 428 -9.97 -4.57 62.86
N LEU A 429 -8.94 -4.74 62.03
CA LEU A 429 -8.57 -6.03 61.47
C LEU A 429 -8.26 -7.03 62.60
N ALA A 430 -8.98 -8.14 62.61
CA ALA A 430 -8.85 -9.21 63.58
C ALA A 430 -8.40 -10.49 62.86
N LEU A 431 -7.66 -11.36 63.56
CA LEU A 431 -7.28 -12.66 62.99
C LEU A 431 -8.54 -13.47 62.62
N PRO A 432 -8.55 -14.15 61.46
CA PRO A 432 -9.72 -14.90 60.98
C PRO A 432 -10.06 -16.13 61.83
N TYR A 433 -9.11 -16.59 62.67
CA TYR A 433 -9.31 -17.64 63.65
C TYR A 433 -8.81 -17.17 65.02
N ARG A 434 -9.58 -17.46 66.06
CA ARG A 434 -9.22 -17.18 67.46
C ARG A 434 -8.18 -18.20 67.93
N ILE A 435 -7.20 -17.73 68.70
CA ILE A 435 -6.13 -18.55 69.27
C ILE A 435 -6.28 -18.54 70.79
N GLU A 436 -6.49 -19.73 71.36
CA GLU A 436 -6.67 -19.94 72.80
C GLU A 436 -5.71 -21.04 73.30
N GLY A 437 -4.51 -20.62 73.70
CA GLY A 437 -3.47 -21.52 74.21
C GLY A 437 -3.02 -22.54 73.16
N ASP A 438 -3.45 -23.79 73.29
CA ASP A 438 -3.13 -24.86 72.34
C ASP A 438 -4.18 -25.11 71.27
N LYS A 439 -5.27 -24.33 71.24
CA LYS A 439 -6.34 -24.46 70.26
C LYS A 439 -6.44 -23.25 69.34
N ILE A 440 -6.84 -23.51 68.09
CA ILE A 440 -7.13 -22.51 67.07
C ILE A 440 -8.42 -22.88 66.32
N GLY A 441 -9.27 -21.89 66.05
CA GLY A 441 -10.52 -22.11 65.35
C GLY A 441 -11.45 -20.92 65.33
N ASP A 442 -12.69 -21.18 64.95
CA ASP A 442 -13.83 -20.25 65.01
C ASP A 442 -15.06 -21.06 65.45
N ASP A 443 -16.00 -20.42 66.15
CA ASP A 443 -17.17 -21.07 66.75
C ASP A 443 -18.10 -21.70 65.71
N ARG A 444 -17.96 -21.32 64.43
CA ARG A 444 -18.68 -21.89 63.28
C ARG A 444 -18.09 -23.19 62.73
N ILE A 445 -16.80 -23.46 62.97
CA ILE A 445 -16.04 -24.57 62.35
C ILE A 445 -15.48 -25.53 63.42
N GLY A 446 -15.33 -25.06 64.66
CA GLY A 446 -14.77 -25.79 65.78
C GLY A 446 -13.32 -25.42 66.08
N HIS A 447 -12.90 -25.75 67.31
CA HIS A 447 -11.58 -25.42 67.86
C HIS A 447 -10.67 -26.65 67.86
N PHE A 448 -9.64 -26.64 67.01
CA PHE A 448 -8.71 -27.76 66.81
C PHE A 448 -7.42 -27.53 67.60
N SER A 449 -6.86 -28.59 68.22
CA SER A 449 -5.59 -28.48 68.94
C SER A 449 -4.40 -28.56 67.98
N ILE A 450 -3.35 -27.79 68.27
CA ILE A 450 -2.06 -27.86 67.56
C ILE A 450 -1.12 -28.94 68.12
N LYS A 451 -1.48 -29.61 69.23
CA LYS A 451 -0.68 -30.69 69.83
C LYS A 451 -0.79 -31.98 69.00
N LEU A 452 0.28 -32.77 68.97
CA LEU A 452 0.36 -34.06 68.28
C LEU A 452 0.07 -35.27 69.19
N GLY A 453 -0.31 -35.04 70.46
CA GLY A 453 -0.54 -36.09 71.45
C GLY A 453 -1.79 -36.96 71.20
N LEU A 454 -1.85 -38.12 71.88
CA LEU A 454 -2.76 -39.27 71.64
C LEU A 454 -4.27 -38.97 71.51
N ALA A 455 -4.73 -37.78 71.91
CA ALA A 455 -6.14 -37.37 71.84
C ALA A 455 -6.51 -36.57 70.58
N ASN A 456 -5.55 -36.24 69.71
CA ASN A 456 -5.78 -35.47 68.49
C ASN A 456 -5.62 -36.36 67.25
N ASN A 457 -6.57 -36.29 66.31
CA ASN A 457 -6.44 -36.94 65.01
C ASN A 457 -5.45 -36.15 64.13
N GLU A 458 -4.67 -36.82 63.27
CA GLU A 458 -3.75 -36.17 62.32
C GLU A 458 -4.48 -35.14 61.42
N GLU A 459 -5.76 -35.41 61.09
CA GLU A 459 -6.63 -34.46 60.39
C GLU A 459 -6.94 -33.19 61.19
N GLY A 460 -7.12 -33.32 62.52
CA GLY A 460 -7.40 -32.22 63.42
C GLY A 460 -6.17 -31.33 63.59
N TRP A 461 -5.00 -31.95 63.76
CA TRP A 461 -3.71 -31.26 63.74
C TRP A 461 -3.46 -30.52 62.41
N THR A 462 -3.74 -31.16 61.28
CA THR A 462 -3.59 -30.54 59.96
C THR A 462 -4.55 -29.36 59.75
N LYS A 463 -5.79 -29.44 60.25
CA LYS A 463 -6.72 -28.29 60.27
C LYS A 463 -6.18 -27.14 61.13
N ALA A 464 -5.61 -27.43 62.31
CA ALA A 464 -4.99 -26.42 63.16
C ALA A 464 -3.77 -25.75 62.46
N CYS A 465 -2.91 -26.54 61.81
CA CYS A 465 -1.79 -26.02 61.00
C CYS A 465 -2.28 -25.13 59.84
N LYS A 466 -3.35 -25.54 59.14
CA LYS A 466 -3.97 -24.77 58.07
C LYS A 466 -4.55 -23.44 58.57
N PHE A 467 -5.20 -23.42 59.73
CA PHE A 467 -5.68 -22.18 60.34
C PHE A 467 -4.53 -21.26 60.79
N ALA A 468 -3.44 -21.83 61.33
CA ALA A 468 -2.26 -21.07 61.72
C ALA A 468 -1.60 -20.35 60.52
N LEU A 469 -1.41 -21.05 59.39
CA LEU A 469 -0.90 -20.44 58.16
C LEU A 469 -1.88 -19.43 57.54
N THR A 470 -3.21 -19.62 57.67
CA THR A 470 -4.18 -18.61 57.23
C THR A 470 -4.09 -17.33 58.07
N CYS A 471 -3.89 -17.43 59.39
CA CYS A 471 -3.60 -16.27 60.24
C CYS A 471 -2.27 -15.59 59.84
N CYS A 472 -1.22 -16.36 59.52
CA CYS A 472 0.03 -15.81 59.01
C CYS A 472 -0.14 -15.07 57.66
N LYS A 473 -0.95 -15.61 56.74
CA LYS A 473 -1.29 -14.96 55.46
C LYS A 473 -2.06 -13.64 55.67
N PHE A 474 -2.96 -13.59 56.66
CA PHE A 474 -3.66 -12.37 57.04
C PHE A 474 -2.71 -11.30 57.61
N LEU A 475 -1.73 -11.70 58.41
CA LEU A 475 -0.69 -10.81 58.94
C LEU A 475 0.23 -10.25 57.82
N ILE A 476 0.61 -11.07 56.83
CA ILE A 476 1.31 -10.59 55.61
C ILE A 476 0.47 -9.53 54.89
N ALA A 477 -0.83 -9.78 54.68
CA ALA A 477 -1.71 -8.85 53.97
C ALA A 477 -1.79 -7.49 54.70
N HIS A 478 -1.87 -7.49 56.04
CA HIS A 478 -1.80 -6.25 56.83
C HIS A 478 -0.45 -5.53 56.66
N ALA A 479 0.68 -6.22 56.83
CA ALA A 479 2.01 -5.62 56.70
C ALA A 479 2.30 -5.07 55.29
N SER A 480 1.72 -5.69 54.25
CA SER A 480 1.71 -5.16 52.89
C SER A 480 0.96 -3.83 52.81
N ASN A 481 -0.26 -3.76 53.35
CA ASN A 481 -1.07 -2.54 53.32
C ASN A 481 -0.41 -1.38 54.07
N VAL A 482 0.17 -1.65 55.25
CA VAL A 482 0.97 -0.65 56.00
C VAL A 482 2.13 -0.14 55.14
N SER A 483 2.78 -1.00 54.35
CA SER A 483 3.89 -0.60 53.47
C SER A 483 3.45 0.35 52.34
N HIS A 484 2.23 0.19 51.80
CA HIS A 484 1.68 1.16 50.84
C HIS A 484 1.39 2.51 51.50
N VAL A 485 0.86 2.52 52.73
CA VAL A 485 0.57 3.77 53.47
C VAL A 485 1.86 4.51 53.86
N THR A 486 2.94 3.80 54.22
CA THR A 486 4.22 4.45 54.56
C THR A 486 4.99 4.98 53.36
N ASN A 487 4.85 4.36 52.19
CA ASN A 487 5.52 4.81 50.96
C ASN A 487 4.71 5.83 50.15
N GLY A 488 3.49 6.18 50.60
CA GLY A 488 2.60 7.17 49.98
C GLY A 488 2.66 8.55 50.64
N ARG A 489 3.83 8.95 51.17
CA ARG A 489 4.09 10.24 51.85
C ARG A 489 5.39 10.85 51.37
#